data_AF-A0A0E3WF66-F1
#
_entry.id   AF-A0A0E3WF66-F1
#
_cell.length_a   1.000
_cell.length_b   1.000
_cell.length_c   1.000
_cell.angle_alpha   90.00
_cell.angle_beta   90.00
_cell.angle_gamma   90.00
#
_symmetry.space_group_name_H-M   'P 1'
#
loop_
_entity.id
_entity.type
_entity.pdbx_description
1 polymer ?
#
loop_
_entity_poly.entity_id
_entity_poly.type
_entity_poly.pdbx_seq_one_letter_code
_entity_poly.pdbx_strand_id
1 'polypeptide(L)'
;MLQIFPYNGASIEKALGTQGKDIFKKTVEKYSDNFIFMYKNTPAAEGNDAPTASYMKGLWLANYAHQWGGLMDTWKWYETGKWKLFADGNIGKTQGNRQWLTEPEAMLGAEAMNIYLNGGTVYNFEHPAYTYGVKNQASPLFDTVIKNFFKYIVEHPAPSKDEVLANTAVLLRGNYSQNKNGHFFEGVNTAEMASTANRKTTLDSLYKKEYEGDIFADKIDNRLFVYNYEYNKDRDQKGNFELNGKPFDLTLKSHSYAIVTDTENGLSIKLNNFRINKDSLWGTANSALAASLMPTLSKEDAIKWVDEVYIHNTPASEQQETVILLKNSLQKPTVNILSSSDSNMKPPVIEYNATTKTTTIKIITNGNVDFNINY
;
A
#
# COMPACT_ATOMS: atom_id res chain seq x y z
N MET A 1 1.36 -24.63 9.13
CA MET A 1 0.46 -23.87 10.03
C MET A 1 0.53 -22.41 9.64
N LEU A 2 -0.62 -21.77 9.42
CA LEU A 2 -0.72 -20.33 9.17
C LEU A 2 -0.99 -19.63 10.51
N GLN A 3 -0.26 -18.56 10.82
CA GLN A 3 -0.52 -17.78 12.03
C GLN A 3 -0.46 -16.28 11.73
N ILE A 4 -1.44 -15.57 12.28
CA ILE A 4 -1.73 -14.17 11.97
C ILE A 4 -1.79 -13.43 13.31
N PHE A 5 -0.88 -12.50 13.54
CA PHE A 5 -0.86 -11.69 14.77
C PHE A 5 -0.64 -10.21 14.46
N PRO A 6 -1.41 -9.28 15.08
CA PRO A 6 -0.97 -7.91 15.26
C PRO A 6 0.12 -7.86 16.33
N TYR A 7 1.12 -6.98 16.19
CA TYR A 7 2.18 -6.77 17.19
C TYR A 7 1.71 -5.93 18.41
N ASN A 8 0.56 -6.27 18.99
CA ASN A 8 0.04 -5.56 20.16
C ASN A 8 0.55 -6.20 21.47
N GLY A 9 0.99 -5.36 22.40
CA GLY A 9 1.44 -5.79 23.73
C GLY A 9 2.57 -6.82 23.69
N ALA A 10 3.54 -6.65 22.78
CA ALA A 10 4.68 -7.56 22.59
C ALA A 10 4.31 -8.99 22.14
N SER A 11 3.20 -9.19 21.41
CA SER A 11 2.70 -10.52 21.01
C SER A 11 3.73 -11.41 20.30
N ILE A 12 4.46 -10.89 19.31
CA ILE A 12 5.48 -11.62 18.54
C ILE A 12 6.67 -12.00 19.44
N GLU A 13 7.19 -11.03 20.19
CA GLU A 13 8.28 -11.24 21.15
C GLU A 13 7.91 -12.32 22.18
N LYS A 14 6.67 -12.29 22.70
CA LYS A 14 6.12 -13.27 23.64
C LYS A 14 5.99 -14.66 23.01
N ALA A 15 5.51 -14.75 21.77
CA ALA A 15 5.45 -16.01 21.03
C ALA A 15 6.85 -16.62 20.83
N LEU A 16 7.87 -15.78 20.66
CA LEU A 16 9.27 -16.17 20.56
C LEU A 16 10.00 -16.23 21.92
N GLY A 17 9.26 -16.19 23.04
CA GLY A 17 9.76 -16.61 24.35
C GLY A 17 10.25 -15.52 25.30
N THR A 18 10.04 -14.22 25.05
CA THR A 18 10.50 -13.14 25.97
C THR A 18 9.87 -13.17 27.37
N GLN A 19 8.86 -14.02 27.60
CA GLN A 19 8.27 -14.29 28.93
C GLN A 19 8.45 -15.75 29.38
N GLY A 20 9.54 -16.40 28.98
CA GLY A 20 9.88 -17.78 29.38
C GLY A 20 9.03 -18.88 28.75
N LYS A 21 8.05 -18.53 27.91
CA LYS A 21 7.21 -19.47 27.15
C LYS A 21 7.84 -19.77 25.79
N ASP A 22 8.84 -20.64 25.77
CA ASP A 22 9.69 -20.88 24.60
C ASP A 22 9.28 -22.08 23.71
N ILE A 23 8.19 -22.77 24.04
CA ILE A 23 7.72 -23.97 23.30
C ILE A 23 7.55 -23.65 21.81
N PHE A 24 6.89 -22.55 21.48
CA PHE A 24 6.68 -22.15 20.10
C PHE A 24 8.00 -21.82 19.37
N LYS A 25 8.93 -21.10 20.03
CA LYS A 25 10.30 -20.87 19.52
C LYS A 25 11.00 -22.19 19.16
N LYS A 26 11.01 -23.15 20.10
CA LYS A 26 11.58 -24.50 19.92
C LYS A 26 10.87 -25.32 18.83
N THR A 27 9.61 -25.00 18.53
CA THR A 27 8.85 -25.60 17.43
C THR A 27 9.26 -25.01 16.09
N VAL A 28 9.31 -23.68 15.95
CA VAL A 28 9.73 -23.04 14.69
C VAL A 28 11.21 -23.29 14.36
N GLU A 29 12.08 -23.41 15.36
CA GLU A 29 13.49 -23.84 15.17
C GLU A 29 13.65 -25.25 14.56
N LYS A 30 12.58 -26.08 14.55
CA LYS A 30 12.57 -27.44 13.99
C LYS A 30 11.67 -27.61 12.75
N TYR A 31 10.67 -26.75 12.61
CA TYR A 31 9.58 -26.91 11.64
C TYR A 31 9.25 -25.61 10.89
N SER A 32 10.21 -24.67 10.80
CA SER A 32 10.07 -23.39 10.11
C SER A 32 9.56 -23.55 8.68
N ASP A 33 10.01 -24.56 7.94
CA ASP A 33 9.56 -24.93 6.59
C ASP A 33 8.05 -25.16 6.46
N ASN A 34 7.37 -25.43 7.56
CA ASN A 34 5.92 -25.67 7.63
C ASN A 34 5.16 -24.47 8.23
N PHE A 35 5.83 -23.34 8.46
CA PHE A 35 5.29 -22.19 9.17
C PHE A 35 5.29 -20.92 8.32
N ILE A 36 4.13 -20.28 8.25
CA ILE A 36 3.94 -18.97 7.59
C ILE A 36 3.46 -18.00 8.65
N PHE A 37 4.18 -16.88 8.79
CA PHE A 37 3.85 -15.81 9.72
C PHE A 37 3.37 -14.58 8.95
N MET A 38 2.17 -14.09 9.28
CA MET A 38 1.63 -12.86 8.71
C MET A 38 1.38 -11.79 9.78
N TYR A 39 1.57 -10.53 9.40
CA TYR A 39 1.04 -9.41 10.16
C TYR A 39 -0.49 -9.36 10.07
N LYS A 40 -1.14 -8.72 11.05
CA LYS A 40 -2.53 -8.23 10.95
C LYS A 40 -2.53 -6.75 11.28
N ASN A 41 -2.92 -5.87 10.36
CA ASN A 41 -2.90 -4.42 10.59
C ASN A 41 -4.22 -3.82 11.11
N THR A 42 -5.18 -4.66 11.53
CA THR A 42 -6.45 -4.21 12.13
C THR A 42 -6.27 -3.15 13.21
N PRO A 43 -5.48 -3.39 14.29
CA PRO A 43 -5.39 -2.45 15.40
C PRO A 43 -4.37 -1.35 15.07
N ALA A 44 -4.73 -0.52 14.10
CA ALA A 44 -3.89 0.55 13.56
C ALA A 44 -3.81 1.78 14.48
N ALA A 45 -4.69 1.89 15.49
CA ALA A 45 -4.60 2.95 16.50
C ALA A 45 -3.36 2.79 17.40
N GLU A 46 -2.87 1.56 17.53
CA GLU A 46 -1.69 1.19 18.31
C GLU A 46 -0.38 1.35 17.50
N GLY A 47 -0.46 1.69 16.21
CA GLY A 47 0.68 2.10 15.37
C GLY A 47 1.71 1.01 15.09
N ASN A 48 1.34 -0.27 15.14
CA ASN A 48 2.29 -1.39 15.15
C ASN A 48 2.63 -1.96 13.77
N ASP A 49 2.15 -1.38 12.68
CA ASP A 49 2.32 -1.83 11.29
C ASP A 49 3.79 -2.07 10.93
N ALA A 50 4.61 -1.01 10.99
CA ALA A 50 6.04 -1.05 10.66
C ALA A 50 6.86 -2.06 11.51
N PRO A 51 6.77 -2.08 12.86
CA PRO A 51 7.47 -3.10 13.65
C PRO A 51 6.94 -4.53 13.38
N THR A 52 5.64 -4.71 13.10
CA THR A 52 5.10 -6.03 12.74
C THR A 52 5.71 -6.52 11.43
N ALA A 53 5.68 -5.70 10.37
CA ALA A 53 6.24 -6.03 9.05
C ALA A 53 7.75 -6.27 9.11
N SER A 54 8.48 -5.46 9.89
CA SER A 54 9.91 -5.64 10.15
C SER A 54 10.20 -7.01 10.81
N TYR A 55 9.41 -7.42 11.79
CA TYR A 55 9.53 -8.76 12.38
C TYR A 55 9.20 -9.88 11.38
N MET A 56 8.15 -9.74 10.56
CA MET A 56 7.80 -10.77 9.57
C MET A 56 8.96 -11.01 8.58
N LYS A 57 9.50 -9.93 8.00
CA LYS A 57 10.68 -9.98 7.12
C LYS A 57 11.88 -10.58 7.85
N GLY A 58 12.21 -10.07 9.05
CA GLY A 58 13.37 -10.52 9.83
C GLY A 58 13.32 -12.00 10.22
N LEU A 59 12.15 -12.52 10.59
CA LEU A 59 11.96 -13.93 10.97
C LEU A 59 12.09 -14.87 9.77
N TRP A 60 11.55 -14.47 8.61
CA TRP A 60 11.74 -15.20 7.35
C TRP A 60 13.23 -15.23 6.95
N LEU A 61 13.92 -14.09 6.94
CA LEU A 61 15.35 -14.01 6.64
C LEU A 61 16.18 -14.86 7.61
N ALA A 62 15.83 -14.89 8.89
CA ALA A 62 16.53 -15.65 9.93
C ALA A 62 16.12 -17.15 10.04
N ASN A 63 15.36 -17.72 9.09
CA ASN A 63 14.88 -19.11 9.08
C ASN A 63 13.92 -19.50 10.22
N TYR A 64 13.23 -18.53 10.83
CA TYR A 64 12.16 -18.78 11.81
C TYR A 64 10.76 -18.92 11.18
N ALA A 65 10.62 -18.69 9.87
CA ALA A 65 9.43 -18.97 9.07
C ALA A 65 9.84 -19.32 7.63
N HIS A 66 9.10 -20.20 6.97
CA HIS A 66 9.32 -20.58 5.57
C HIS A 66 9.07 -19.40 4.62
N GLN A 67 7.96 -18.70 4.87
CA GLN A 67 7.48 -17.54 4.13
C GLN A 67 6.74 -16.60 5.07
N TRP A 68 6.51 -15.37 4.61
CA TRP A 68 5.77 -14.37 5.36
C TRP A 68 4.77 -13.61 4.49
N GLY A 69 3.93 -12.80 5.14
CA GLY A 69 2.90 -12.04 4.47
C GLY A 69 2.16 -11.06 5.37
N GLY A 70 0.97 -10.65 4.94
CA GLY A 70 0.12 -9.72 5.66
C GLY A 70 -1.37 -9.92 5.43
N LEU A 71 -2.15 -9.76 6.49
CA LEU A 71 -3.59 -9.55 6.44
C LEU A 71 -3.84 -8.04 6.55
N MET A 72 -4.28 -7.45 5.44
CA MET A 72 -4.58 -6.03 5.29
C MET A 72 -6.09 -5.81 5.51
N ASP A 73 -6.44 -5.00 6.49
CA ASP A 73 -7.78 -5.00 7.08
C ASP A 73 -8.41 -3.61 7.08
N THR A 74 -9.49 -3.42 6.32
CA THR A 74 -10.24 -2.15 6.24
C THR A 74 -10.92 -1.75 7.54
N TRP A 75 -11.03 -2.64 8.53
CA TRP A 75 -11.36 -2.26 9.90
C TRP A 75 -10.33 -1.29 10.52
N LYS A 76 -9.12 -1.11 9.95
CA LYS A 76 -8.19 -0.05 10.38
C LYS A 76 -8.82 1.37 10.34
N TRP A 77 -9.79 1.59 9.45
CA TRP A 77 -10.55 2.86 9.37
C TRP A 77 -11.45 3.06 10.59
N TYR A 78 -12.03 1.97 11.11
CA TYR A 78 -12.79 1.94 12.37
C TYR A 78 -11.86 2.12 13.57
N GLU A 79 -10.78 1.34 13.63
CA GLU A 79 -9.85 1.33 14.75
C GLU A 79 -9.19 2.71 14.95
N THR A 80 -8.83 3.40 13.86
CA THR A 80 -8.30 4.77 13.89
C THR A 80 -9.38 5.87 13.96
N GLY A 81 -10.66 5.51 14.06
CA GLY A 81 -11.77 6.45 14.27
C GLY A 81 -12.04 7.43 13.12
N LYS A 82 -11.64 7.08 11.90
CA LYS A 82 -11.89 7.91 10.71
C LYS A 82 -13.32 7.71 10.22
N TRP A 83 -13.85 8.72 9.52
CA TRP A 83 -15.21 8.72 8.99
C TRP A 83 -15.18 8.99 7.49
N LYS A 84 -15.99 9.92 6.98
CA LYS A 84 -16.03 10.31 5.56
C LYS A 84 -14.62 10.67 5.04
N LEU A 85 -14.33 10.28 3.80
CA LEU A 85 -13.02 10.49 3.19
C LEU A 85 -12.64 11.98 3.20
N PHE A 86 -11.40 12.26 3.56
CA PHE A 86 -10.83 13.61 3.71
C PHE A 86 -11.52 14.54 4.71
N ALA A 87 -12.55 14.08 5.43
CA ALA A 87 -13.26 14.91 6.38
C ALA A 87 -12.50 15.00 7.72
N ASP A 88 -12.44 16.22 8.28
CA ASP A 88 -11.74 16.50 9.52
C ASP A 88 -12.40 15.86 10.76
N GLY A 89 -11.60 15.74 11.82
CA GLY A 89 -12.03 15.20 13.11
C GLY A 89 -12.01 13.67 13.17
N ASN A 90 -12.38 13.16 14.35
CA ASN A 90 -12.33 11.74 14.67
C ASN A 90 -13.64 11.33 15.35
N ILE A 91 -14.24 10.22 14.90
CA ILE A 91 -15.50 9.71 15.45
C ILE A 91 -15.28 8.57 16.45
N GLY A 92 -14.03 8.16 16.66
CA GLY A 92 -13.67 6.98 17.44
C GLY A 92 -14.24 5.68 16.85
N LYS A 93 -14.25 4.65 17.69
CA LYS A 93 -14.72 3.30 17.34
C LYS A 93 -16.26 3.21 17.44
N THR A 94 -16.99 4.03 16.68
CA THR A 94 -18.46 4.24 16.84
C THR A 94 -19.35 3.77 15.68
N GLN A 95 -18.86 3.79 14.44
CA GLN A 95 -19.67 3.51 13.23
C GLN A 95 -19.07 2.37 12.40
N GLY A 96 -18.60 1.30 13.07
CA GLY A 96 -17.75 0.25 12.49
C GLY A 96 -18.15 -0.24 11.10
N ASN A 97 -19.43 -0.53 10.87
CA ASN A 97 -19.91 -1.02 9.59
C ASN A 97 -19.92 0.01 8.44
N ARG A 98 -19.95 1.32 8.75
CA ARG A 98 -19.69 2.39 7.76
C ARG A 98 -18.19 2.56 7.56
N GLN A 99 -17.41 2.43 8.63
CA GLN A 99 -15.97 2.68 8.63
C GLN A 99 -15.19 1.64 7.81
N TRP A 100 -15.40 0.31 7.97
CA TRP A 100 -14.67 -0.69 7.17
C TRP A 100 -15.03 -0.69 5.67
N LEU A 101 -16.15 -0.07 5.30
CA LEU A 101 -16.49 0.18 3.90
C LEU A 101 -15.75 1.40 3.32
N THR A 102 -15.26 2.33 4.14
CA THR A 102 -14.85 3.66 3.68
C THR A 102 -13.41 3.73 3.14
N GLU A 103 -12.53 2.78 3.47
CA GLU A 103 -11.14 2.80 3.02
C GLU A 103 -11.03 2.81 1.47
N PRO A 104 -10.24 3.73 0.88
CA PRO A 104 -9.99 3.80 -0.57
C PRO A 104 -9.40 2.52 -1.16
N GLU A 105 -9.94 2.08 -2.30
CA GLU A 105 -9.61 0.76 -2.85
C GLU A 105 -8.14 0.59 -3.24
N ALA A 106 -7.58 1.53 -4.01
CA ALA A 106 -6.19 1.47 -4.43
C ALA A 106 -5.19 1.53 -3.27
N MET A 107 -5.60 1.97 -2.08
CA MET A 107 -4.76 1.96 -0.87
C MET A 107 -4.37 0.54 -0.44
N LEU A 108 -5.27 -0.44 -0.57
CA LEU A 108 -4.98 -1.85 -0.31
C LEU A 108 -3.90 -2.39 -1.28
N GLY A 109 -3.82 -1.84 -2.51
CA GLY A 109 -2.76 -2.16 -3.46
C GLY A 109 -1.40 -1.62 -3.01
N ALA A 110 -1.35 -0.42 -2.43
CA ALA A 110 -0.13 0.14 -1.83
C ALA A 110 0.30 -0.61 -0.55
N GLU A 111 -0.65 -1.09 0.27
CA GLU A 111 -0.34 -1.97 1.40
C GLU A 111 0.23 -3.33 0.93
N ALA A 112 -0.37 -3.93 -0.09
CA ALA A 112 0.10 -5.19 -0.68
C ALA A 112 1.48 -5.04 -1.36
N MET A 113 1.75 -3.88 -1.96
CA MET A 113 3.05 -3.52 -2.53
C MET A 113 4.17 -3.61 -1.49
N ASN A 114 3.94 -3.21 -0.24
CA ASN A 114 4.93 -3.31 0.83
C ASN A 114 5.29 -4.78 1.20
N ILE A 115 4.35 -5.71 1.08
CA ILE A 115 4.63 -7.16 1.23
C ILE A 115 5.53 -7.62 0.08
N TYR A 116 5.13 -7.29 -1.16
CA TYR A 116 5.83 -7.71 -2.38
C TYR A 116 7.28 -7.22 -2.41
N LEU A 117 7.50 -5.92 -2.22
CA LEU A 117 8.82 -5.27 -2.27
C LEU A 117 9.83 -5.89 -1.29
N ASN A 118 9.34 -6.49 -0.21
CA ASN A 118 10.17 -7.06 0.85
C ASN A 118 10.30 -8.59 0.79
N GLY A 119 9.86 -9.23 -0.30
CA GLY A 119 9.96 -10.68 -0.52
C GLY A 119 8.85 -11.51 0.16
N GLY A 120 7.78 -10.88 0.62
CA GLY A 120 6.60 -11.57 1.15
C GLY A 120 5.73 -12.13 0.03
N THR A 121 5.09 -13.27 0.29
CA THR A 121 4.39 -14.06 -0.76
C THR A 121 2.96 -14.44 -0.38
N VAL A 122 2.49 -14.07 0.82
CA VAL A 122 1.17 -14.47 1.33
C VAL A 122 0.31 -13.25 1.64
N TYR A 123 -0.91 -13.24 1.09
CA TYR A 123 -1.81 -12.09 1.11
C TYR A 123 -3.19 -12.52 1.60
N ASN A 124 -3.78 -11.76 2.50
CA ASN A 124 -5.15 -11.94 2.97
C ASN A 124 -5.78 -10.57 3.27
N PHE A 125 -7.10 -10.49 3.26
CA PHE A 125 -7.81 -9.21 3.37
C PHE A 125 -9.07 -9.29 4.23
N GLU A 126 -9.36 -8.22 4.95
CA GLU A 126 -10.63 -7.99 5.65
C GLU A 126 -11.12 -6.56 5.37
N HIS A 127 -12.41 -6.22 5.50
CA HIS A 127 -13.54 -7.13 5.74
C HIS A 127 -13.96 -7.87 4.45
N PRO A 128 -14.17 -9.20 4.46
CA PRO A 128 -14.25 -10.00 3.23
C PRO A 128 -15.36 -9.60 2.25
N ALA A 129 -16.49 -9.08 2.74
CA ALA A 129 -17.57 -8.61 1.88
C ALA A 129 -17.13 -7.49 0.92
N TYR A 130 -16.27 -6.58 1.38
CA TYR A 130 -15.77 -5.47 0.57
C TYR A 130 -14.49 -5.82 -0.17
N THR A 131 -13.58 -6.57 0.45
CA THR A 131 -12.27 -6.92 -0.15
C THR A 131 -12.32 -8.07 -1.16
N TYR A 132 -13.26 -9.00 -1.03
CA TYR A 132 -13.46 -10.10 -1.99
C TYR A 132 -14.80 -10.01 -2.70
N GLY A 133 -15.90 -9.82 -1.96
CA GLY A 133 -17.26 -9.74 -2.50
C GLY A 133 -18.28 -10.59 -1.74
N VAL A 134 -19.47 -10.74 -2.31
CA VAL A 134 -20.63 -11.41 -1.71
C VAL A 134 -21.41 -12.20 -2.76
N LYS A 135 -22.19 -13.20 -2.34
CA LYS A 135 -23.07 -14.01 -3.22
C LYS A 135 -22.36 -14.61 -4.45
N ASN A 136 -21.10 -15.03 -4.30
CA ASN A 136 -20.21 -15.51 -5.37
C ASN A 136 -19.89 -14.48 -6.47
N GLN A 137 -20.15 -13.19 -6.24
CA GLN A 137 -19.74 -12.09 -7.09
C GLN A 137 -18.52 -11.39 -6.49
N ALA A 138 -17.56 -11.02 -7.34
CA ALA A 138 -16.41 -10.24 -6.93
C ALA A 138 -16.82 -8.79 -6.62
N SER A 139 -16.18 -8.16 -5.63
CA SER A 139 -16.32 -6.73 -5.41
C SER A 139 -15.48 -5.92 -6.41
N PRO A 140 -15.85 -4.65 -6.71
CA PRO A 140 -15.00 -3.77 -7.51
C PRO A 140 -13.57 -3.62 -6.96
N LEU A 141 -13.36 -3.59 -5.64
CA LEU A 141 -12.04 -3.62 -5.00
C LEU A 141 -11.27 -4.89 -5.38
N PHE A 142 -11.90 -6.07 -5.28
CA PHE A 142 -11.25 -7.31 -5.68
C PHE A 142 -10.88 -7.27 -7.16
N ASP A 143 -11.83 -6.92 -8.02
CA ASP A 143 -11.68 -7.03 -9.46
C ASP A 143 -10.74 -5.99 -10.08
N THR A 144 -10.69 -4.79 -9.49
CA THR A 144 -9.94 -3.65 -10.03
C THR A 144 -8.55 -3.51 -9.41
N VAL A 145 -8.36 -3.91 -8.14
CA VAL A 145 -7.10 -3.73 -7.40
C VAL A 145 -6.48 -5.09 -7.05
N ILE A 146 -7.10 -5.86 -6.16
CA ILE A 146 -6.46 -7.04 -5.54
C ILE A 146 -6.15 -8.12 -6.59
N LYS A 147 -7.09 -8.43 -7.49
CA LYS A 147 -6.93 -9.40 -8.58
C LYS A 147 -5.81 -9.01 -9.54
N ASN A 148 -5.69 -7.72 -9.88
CA ASN A 148 -4.69 -7.25 -10.85
C ASN A 148 -3.30 -7.13 -10.21
N PHE A 149 -3.22 -6.73 -8.94
CA PHE A 149 -1.99 -6.81 -8.17
C PHE A 149 -1.53 -8.27 -7.98
N PHE A 150 -2.45 -9.19 -7.66
CA PHE A 150 -2.11 -10.61 -7.50
C PHE A 150 -1.67 -11.27 -8.81
N LYS A 151 -2.26 -10.90 -9.96
CA LYS A 151 -1.73 -11.29 -11.28
C LYS A 151 -0.31 -10.76 -11.50
N TYR A 152 -0.07 -9.48 -11.20
CA TYR A 152 1.25 -8.86 -11.37
C TYR A 152 2.35 -9.62 -10.62
N ILE A 153 2.13 -9.99 -9.36
CA ILE A 153 3.14 -10.70 -8.56
C ILE A 153 3.34 -12.17 -8.92
N VAL A 154 2.36 -12.78 -9.63
CA VAL A 154 2.49 -14.13 -10.21
C VAL A 154 3.29 -14.07 -11.51
N GLU A 155 3.07 -13.04 -12.33
CA GLU A 155 3.84 -12.76 -13.56
C GLU A 155 5.27 -12.29 -13.26
N HIS A 156 5.47 -11.57 -12.14
CA HIS A 156 6.74 -10.99 -11.70
C HIS A 156 6.98 -11.40 -10.24
N PRO A 157 7.60 -12.56 -9.97
CA PRO A 157 7.85 -13.04 -8.61
C PRO A 157 8.48 -11.98 -7.70
N ALA A 158 8.11 -12.02 -6.41
CA ALA A 158 8.72 -11.16 -5.39
C ALA A 158 10.22 -11.49 -5.24
N PRO A 159 11.06 -10.53 -4.81
CA PRO A 159 12.48 -10.78 -4.55
C PRO A 159 12.67 -12.01 -3.66
N SER A 160 13.52 -12.92 -4.12
CA SER A 160 13.85 -14.14 -3.40
C SER A 160 14.54 -13.82 -2.07
N LYS A 161 14.59 -14.82 -1.18
CA LYS A 161 15.28 -14.70 0.09
C LYS A 161 16.74 -14.25 -0.07
N ASP A 162 17.44 -14.78 -1.07
CA ASP A 162 18.85 -14.49 -1.31
C ASP A 162 19.05 -13.07 -1.86
N GLU A 163 18.16 -12.59 -2.73
CA GLU A 163 18.16 -11.19 -3.20
C GLU A 163 17.85 -10.20 -2.08
N VAL A 164 16.89 -10.53 -1.19
CA VAL A 164 16.59 -9.68 -0.02
C VAL A 164 17.75 -9.69 0.98
N LEU A 165 18.40 -10.83 1.21
CA LEU A 165 19.61 -10.91 2.04
C LEU A 165 20.76 -10.07 1.44
N ALA A 166 21.02 -10.19 0.14
CA ALA A 166 22.07 -9.45 -0.56
C ALA A 166 21.88 -7.93 -0.49
N ASN A 167 20.62 -7.46 -0.51
CA ASN A 167 20.27 -6.04 -0.41
C ASN A 167 20.07 -5.54 1.05
N THR A 168 20.22 -6.38 2.07
CA THR A 168 20.04 -6.00 3.48
C THR A 168 21.34 -5.49 4.10
N ALA A 169 21.54 -4.18 4.14
CA ALA A 169 22.69 -3.56 4.81
C ALA A 169 22.60 -3.58 6.36
N VAL A 170 21.38 -3.61 6.94
CA VAL A 170 21.19 -3.72 8.40
C VAL A 170 20.07 -4.70 8.75
N LEU A 171 20.37 -5.60 9.70
CA LEU A 171 19.38 -6.47 10.35
C LEU A 171 19.28 -6.10 11.84
N LEU A 172 18.06 -5.84 12.30
CA LEU A 172 17.80 -5.57 13.72
C LEU A 172 17.59 -6.83 14.54
N ARG A 173 18.24 -6.86 15.71
CA ARG A 173 18.02 -7.86 16.76
C ARG A 173 17.63 -7.14 18.05
N GLY A 174 16.36 -7.26 18.44
CA GLY A 174 15.88 -6.65 19.68
C GLY A 174 14.35 -6.66 19.80
N ASN A 175 13.88 -5.97 20.83
CA ASN A 175 12.48 -5.87 21.19
C ASN A 175 11.94 -4.47 20.86
N TYR A 176 11.01 -4.34 19.90
CA TYR A 176 10.36 -3.05 19.64
C TYR A 176 9.48 -2.61 20.82
N SER A 177 9.00 -3.54 21.68
CA SER A 177 8.25 -3.19 22.91
C SER A 177 9.06 -2.32 23.86
N GLN A 178 10.37 -2.53 23.89
CA GLN A 178 11.33 -1.79 24.71
C GLN A 178 11.86 -0.54 24.00
N ASN A 179 11.58 -0.40 22.70
CA ASN A 179 12.10 0.65 21.82
C ASN A 179 10.98 1.47 21.13
N LYS A 180 9.90 1.73 21.87
CA LYS A 180 8.76 2.62 21.49
C LYS A 180 7.85 2.13 20.35
N ASN A 181 7.81 0.84 20.04
CA ASN A 181 6.86 0.26 19.08
C ASN A 181 6.89 0.99 17.71
N GLY A 182 5.74 1.48 17.21
CA GLY A 182 5.65 2.23 15.95
C GLY A 182 6.55 3.46 15.85
N HIS A 183 6.68 4.22 16.96
CA HIS A 183 7.55 5.39 17.05
C HIS A 183 9.05 5.07 16.87
N PHE A 184 9.40 3.78 16.79
CA PHE A 184 10.71 3.38 16.33
C PHE A 184 11.00 3.86 14.90
N PHE A 185 10.03 3.83 13.99
CA PHE A 185 10.21 4.13 12.57
C PHE A 185 9.86 5.57 12.18
N GLU A 186 9.34 6.37 13.11
CA GLU A 186 9.04 7.79 12.87
C GLU A 186 10.33 8.58 12.57
N GLY A 187 10.52 8.88 11.28
CA GLY A 187 11.69 9.54 10.72
C GLY A 187 12.95 8.67 10.60
N VAL A 188 12.82 7.33 10.55
CA VAL A 188 13.90 6.38 10.90
C VAL A 188 13.79 4.99 10.27
N ASN A 189 14.94 4.35 10.01
CA ASN A 189 15.03 2.89 9.83
C ASN A 189 16.41 2.16 10.14
N THR A 190 17.34 2.61 11.03
CA THR A 190 18.73 2.02 11.24
C THR A 190 19.66 2.66 12.32
N ALA A 191 20.95 2.29 12.41
CA ALA A 191 21.47 1.59 13.61
C ALA A 191 22.02 2.32 14.88
N GLU A 192 22.24 3.64 14.98
CA GLU A 192 22.77 4.28 16.23
C GLU A 192 21.66 4.72 17.21
N MET A 193 20.86 3.77 17.71
CA MET A 193 19.41 4.03 17.82
C MET A 193 18.85 4.76 19.06
N ALA A 194 19.59 5.67 19.69
CA ALA A 194 19.09 6.41 20.86
C ALA A 194 18.05 7.51 20.52
N SER A 195 18.09 8.10 19.31
CA SER A 195 17.26 9.25 18.91
C SER A 195 16.83 9.17 17.44
N THR A 196 15.76 9.86 17.01
CA THR A 196 15.36 9.92 15.59
C THR A 196 16.48 10.40 14.67
N ALA A 197 17.25 11.41 15.08
CA ALA A 197 18.32 11.97 14.26
C ALA A 197 19.44 10.95 13.99
N ASN A 198 20.03 10.36 15.03
CA ASN A 198 21.12 9.39 14.90
C ASN A 198 20.71 8.23 13.99
N ARG A 199 19.48 7.75 14.19
CA ARG A 199 18.90 6.61 13.46
C ARG A 199 18.81 6.86 11.96
N LYS A 200 18.45 8.07 11.55
CA LYS A 200 18.46 8.49 10.15
C LYS A 200 19.89 8.63 9.60
N THR A 201 20.78 9.28 10.36
CA THR A 201 22.19 9.47 9.94
C THR A 201 22.92 8.14 9.69
N THR A 202 22.75 7.14 10.57
CA THR A 202 23.38 5.82 10.39
C THR A 202 22.91 5.11 9.12
N LEU A 203 21.71 5.41 8.64
CA LEU A 203 21.17 4.82 7.42
C LEU A 203 21.54 5.55 6.17
N ASP A 204 21.50 6.88 6.20
CA ASP A 204 21.84 7.69 5.03
C ASP A 204 23.30 7.39 4.58
N SER A 205 24.14 6.81 5.46
CA SER A 205 25.48 6.31 5.16
C SER A 205 25.54 4.88 4.60
N LEU A 206 24.48 4.07 4.72
CA LEU A 206 24.40 2.67 4.27
C LEU A 206 23.43 2.46 3.10
N TYR A 207 22.36 3.24 3.06
CA TYR A 207 21.32 3.26 2.04
C TYR A 207 21.42 4.58 1.28
N LYS A 208 21.96 4.50 0.06
CA LYS A 208 22.06 5.66 -0.82
C LYS A 208 20.66 6.18 -1.17
N LYS A 209 20.47 7.49 -1.11
CA LYS A 209 19.26 8.15 -1.62
C LYS A 209 19.14 7.93 -3.14
N GLU A 210 18.02 7.34 -3.58
CA GLU A 210 17.79 6.98 -4.98
C GLU A 210 16.90 7.97 -5.75
N TYR A 211 16.09 8.77 -5.05
CA TYR A 211 15.15 9.71 -5.66
C TYR A 211 14.96 10.98 -4.81
N GLU A 212 14.33 11.99 -5.40
CA GLU A 212 13.95 13.25 -4.73
C GLU A 212 12.42 13.42 -4.71
N GLY A 213 11.87 14.04 -3.66
CA GLY A 213 10.43 14.38 -3.57
C GLY A 213 9.71 13.92 -2.30
N ASP A 214 8.48 14.41 -2.12
CA ASP A 214 7.56 14.06 -1.01
C ASP A 214 6.58 12.99 -1.51
N ILE A 215 7.07 11.76 -1.72
CA ILE A 215 6.31 10.60 -2.21
C ILE A 215 7.01 9.30 -1.77
N PHE A 216 6.31 8.16 -1.72
CA PHE A 216 6.97 6.86 -1.57
C PHE A 216 7.45 6.36 -2.92
N ALA A 217 8.69 5.90 -2.99
CA ALA A 217 9.15 5.00 -4.05
C ALA A 217 10.17 3.97 -3.56
N ASP A 218 10.20 2.83 -4.24
CA ASP A 218 11.19 1.75 -4.08
C ASP A 218 11.51 1.13 -5.46
N LYS A 219 12.66 0.47 -5.59
CA LYS A 219 13.18 -0.01 -6.88
C LYS A 219 13.60 -1.49 -6.81
N ILE A 220 13.17 -2.25 -7.82
CA ILE A 220 13.63 -3.63 -8.04
C ILE A 220 14.01 -3.76 -9.52
N ASP A 221 15.25 -4.12 -9.81
CA ASP A 221 15.79 -4.27 -11.16
C ASP A 221 15.60 -2.98 -12.02
N ASN A 222 14.89 -3.13 -13.15
CA ASN A 222 14.47 -2.09 -14.07
C ASN A 222 13.06 -1.56 -13.77
N ARG A 223 12.56 -1.71 -12.54
CA ARG A 223 11.18 -1.36 -12.14
C ARG A 223 11.19 -0.42 -10.92
N LEU A 224 10.38 0.62 -10.99
CA LEU A 224 10.13 1.57 -9.92
C LEU A 224 8.67 1.43 -9.44
N PHE A 225 8.49 1.31 -8.14
CA PHE A 225 7.21 1.15 -7.47
C PHE A 225 6.94 2.43 -6.68
N VAL A 226 5.86 3.15 -7.01
CA VAL A 226 5.58 4.49 -6.47
C VAL A 226 4.16 4.55 -5.92
N TYR A 227 3.94 5.17 -4.77
CA TYR A 227 2.59 5.49 -4.31
C TYR A 227 2.53 6.79 -3.51
N ASN A 228 1.36 7.45 -3.55
CA ASN A 228 1.07 8.57 -2.67
C ASN A 228 0.69 8.02 -1.28
N TYR A 229 1.46 8.39 -0.24
CA TYR A 229 1.30 7.87 1.12
C TYR A 229 0.29 8.63 2.01
N GLU A 230 -0.46 9.59 1.47
CA GLU A 230 -1.54 10.22 2.22
C GLU A 230 -2.63 9.22 2.58
N TYR A 231 -2.86 9.05 3.89
CA TYR A 231 -3.86 8.11 4.42
C TYR A 231 -5.29 8.66 4.31
N ASN A 232 -5.49 9.95 4.63
CA ASN A 232 -6.82 10.60 4.65
C ASN A 232 -6.69 12.14 4.52
N LYS A 233 -5.84 12.61 3.62
CA LYS A 233 -5.75 14.01 3.22
C LYS A 233 -5.75 14.07 1.70
N ASP A 234 -6.47 15.03 1.11
CA ASP A 234 -6.46 15.22 -0.34
C ASP A 234 -5.25 16.10 -0.69
N ARG A 235 -4.11 15.46 -0.95
CA ARG A 235 -2.84 16.13 -1.22
C ARG A 235 -2.00 15.33 -2.22
N ASP A 236 -1.77 15.95 -3.36
CA ASP A 236 -0.89 15.41 -4.39
C ASP A 236 0.56 15.31 -3.90
N GLN A 237 1.23 14.24 -4.31
CA GLN A 237 2.61 13.94 -3.99
C GLN A 237 3.41 13.80 -5.28
N LYS A 238 4.68 14.23 -5.26
CA LYS A 238 5.54 14.27 -6.45
C LYS A 238 6.94 13.77 -6.15
N GLY A 239 7.46 12.90 -7.02
CA GLY A 239 8.86 12.49 -7.04
C GLY A 239 9.56 12.81 -8.36
N ASN A 240 10.88 12.96 -8.31
CA ASN A 240 11.79 12.92 -9.44
C ASN A 240 12.61 11.62 -9.38
N PHE A 241 12.61 10.90 -10.49
CA PHE A 241 13.17 9.56 -10.63
C PHE A 241 14.08 9.47 -11.85
N GLU A 242 14.96 8.48 -11.83
CA GLU A 242 15.71 8.02 -13.01
C GLU A 242 15.68 6.49 -13.05
N LEU A 243 15.31 5.94 -14.19
CA LEU A 243 15.29 4.50 -14.43
C LEU A 243 16.18 4.21 -15.64
N ASN A 244 17.34 3.61 -15.41
CA ASN A 244 18.33 3.24 -16.43
C ASN A 244 18.70 4.40 -17.38
N GLY A 245 18.99 5.59 -16.83
CA GLY A 245 19.32 6.78 -17.61
C GLY A 245 18.13 7.50 -18.25
N LYS A 246 16.88 7.07 -17.96
CA LYS A 246 15.64 7.76 -18.35
C LYS A 246 15.09 8.58 -17.17
N PRO A 247 15.38 9.91 -17.08
CA PRO A 247 14.87 10.75 -16.01
C PRO A 247 13.42 11.22 -16.25
N PHE A 248 12.59 11.18 -15.22
CA PHE A 248 11.21 11.68 -15.25
C PHE A 248 10.78 12.21 -13.87
N ASP A 249 9.69 12.97 -13.84
CA ASP A 249 8.92 13.19 -12.62
C ASP A 249 7.57 12.48 -12.71
N LEU A 250 7.02 12.07 -11.57
CA LEU A 250 5.68 11.51 -11.44
C LEU A 250 4.96 12.20 -10.27
N THR A 251 3.77 12.74 -10.55
CA THR A 251 2.82 13.28 -9.56
C THR A 251 1.61 12.36 -9.44
N LEU A 252 1.28 11.95 -8.22
CA LEU A 252 0.14 11.10 -7.89
C LEU A 252 -0.80 11.79 -6.88
N LYS A 253 -2.10 11.71 -7.14
CA LYS A 253 -3.17 12.00 -6.16
C LYS A 253 -3.19 10.99 -5.03
N SER A 254 -3.75 11.36 -3.87
CA SER A 254 -3.90 10.49 -2.71
C SER A 254 -4.67 9.21 -3.05
N HIS A 255 -4.21 8.08 -2.51
CA HIS A 255 -4.72 6.74 -2.84
C HIS A 255 -4.50 6.35 -4.32
N SER A 256 -3.30 6.61 -4.84
CA SER A 256 -2.86 6.14 -6.15
C SER A 256 -1.48 5.46 -6.04
N TYR A 257 -1.26 4.40 -6.82
CA TYR A 257 0.04 3.75 -6.98
C TYR A 257 0.35 3.48 -8.46
N ALA A 258 1.63 3.43 -8.79
CA ALA A 258 2.14 3.12 -10.11
C ALA A 258 3.33 2.15 -10.04
N ILE A 259 3.43 1.27 -11.03
CA ILE A 259 4.62 0.45 -11.29
C ILE A 259 5.14 0.88 -12.66
N VAL A 260 6.32 1.49 -12.67
CA VAL A 260 6.99 2.01 -13.87
C VAL A 260 8.14 1.07 -14.21
N THR A 261 8.04 0.37 -15.34
CA THR A 261 9.05 -0.55 -15.86
C THR A 261 9.79 0.10 -17.01
N ASP A 262 11.11 0.08 -16.96
CA ASP A 262 11.96 0.50 -18.08
C ASP A 262 11.93 -0.50 -19.22
N THR A 263 11.81 0.01 -20.44
CA THR A 263 11.77 -0.77 -21.69
C THR A 263 12.76 -0.20 -22.70
N GLU A 264 13.09 -0.98 -23.74
CA GLU A 264 13.99 -0.56 -24.81
C GLU A 264 13.59 0.79 -25.43
N ASN A 265 12.28 0.97 -25.67
CA ASN A 265 11.73 2.11 -26.42
C ASN A 265 11.14 3.23 -25.52
N GLY A 266 11.26 3.14 -24.20
CA GLY A 266 10.65 4.09 -23.25
C GLY A 266 10.23 3.43 -21.94
N LEU A 267 9.01 3.70 -21.47
CA LEU A 267 8.48 3.21 -20.19
C LEU A 267 7.16 2.45 -20.37
N SER A 268 6.95 1.39 -19.59
CA SER A 268 5.64 0.74 -19.41
C SER A 268 5.14 1.05 -17.99
N ILE A 269 3.88 1.49 -17.86
CA ILE A 269 3.30 1.91 -16.59
C ILE A 269 2.01 1.13 -16.33
N LYS A 270 1.94 0.52 -15.15
CA LYS A 270 0.69 0.04 -14.54
C LYS A 270 0.29 1.03 -13.45
N LEU A 271 -0.74 1.83 -13.70
CA LEU A 271 -1.27 2.82 -12.75
C LEU A 271 -2.57 2.29 -12.15
N ASN A 272 -2.78 2.50 -10.85
CA ASN A 272 -4.08 2.26 -10.22
C ASN A 272 -4.40 3.37 -9.22
N ASN A 273 -5.53 4.01 -9.43
CA ASN A 273 -6.08 5.06 -8.57
C ASN A 273 -7.58 4.83 -8.31
N PHE A 274 -8.03 3.58 -8.44
CA PHE A 274 -9.43 3.21 -8.24
C PHE A 274 -9.89 3.60 -6.83
N ARG A 275 -10.93 4.42 -6.77
CA ARG A 275 -11.53 4.90 -5.52
C ARG A 275 -12.97 5.33 -5.78
N ILE A 276 -13.95 4.58 -5.25
CA ILE A 276 -15.34 5.00 -5.40
C ILE A 276 -15.72 6.10 -4.41
N ASN A 277 -16.70 6.93 -4.76
CA ASN A 277 -17.36 7.84 -3.83
C ASN A 277 -18.21 7.05 -2.81
N LYS A 278 -17.95 7.31 -1.51
CA LYS A 278 -18.62 6.64 -0.38
C LYS A 278 -19.34 7.59 0.56
N ASP A 279 -19.55 8.84 0.15
CA ASP A 279 -20.23 9.87 0.96
C ASP A 279 -21.66 9.48 1.32
N SER A 280 -22.32 8.65 0.50
CA SER A 280 -23.65 8.10 0.77
C SER A 280 -23.73 7.28 2.07
N LEU A 281 -22.63 6.65 2.50
CA LEU A 281 -22.55 5.97 3.80
C LEU A 281 -22.61 6.93 4.98
N TRP A 282 -22.26 8.20 4.77
CA TRP A 282 -22.19 9.26 5.78
C TRP A 282 -23.37 10.23 5.71
N GLY A 283 -24.24 10.08 4.70
CA GLY A 283 -25.52 10.80 4.59
C GLY A 283 -25.36 12.32 4.67
N THR A 284 -26.10 12.94 5.58
CA THR A 284 -26.06 14.39 5.82
C THR A 284 -25.09 14.80 6.94
N ALA A 285 -24.26 13.89 7.46
CA ALA A 285 -23.32 14.21 8.52
C ALA A 285 -22.27 15.23 8.05
N ASN A 286 -22.29 16.41 8.68
CA ASN A 286 -21.44 17.56 8.34
C ASN A 286 -20.30 17.80 9.34
N SER A 287 -20.16 16.94 10.35
CA SER A 287 -19.13 17.01 11.39
C SER A 287 -18.89 15.63 12.00
N ALA A 288 -17.72 15.44 12.61
CA ALA A 288 -17.40 14.20 13.32
C ALA A 288 -18.42 13.88 14.44
N LEU A 289 -18.93 14.88 15.17
CA LEU A 289 -19.97 14.67 16.18
C LEU A 289 -21.28 14.18 15.56
N ALA A 290 -21.74 14.77 14.45
CA ALA A 290 -22.93 14.30 13.76
C ALA A 290 -22.76 12.88 13.20
N ALA A 291 -21.57 12.56 12.67
CA ALA A 291 -21.23 11.26 12.13
C ALA A 291 -21.17 10.17 13.22
N SER A 292 -20.59 10.45 14.39
CA SER A 292 -20.51 9.48 15.51
C SER A 292 -21.89 9.12 16.05
N LEU A 293 -22.84 10.06 16.03
CA LEU A 293 -24.22 9.92 16.51
C LEU A 293 -25.21 9.35 15.47
N MET A 294 -24.76 8.98 14.26
CA MET A 294 -25.63 8.36 13.25
C MET A 294 -26.21 7.02 13.75
N PRO A 295 -27.39 6.60 13.27
CA PRO A 295 -27.87 5.24 13.50
C PRO A 295 -26.86 4.20 13.01
N THR A 296 -26.52 3.24 13.87
CA THR A 296 -25.58 2.17 13.55
C THR A 296 -26.03 1.40 12.31
N LEU A 297 -25.18 1.34 11.28
CA LEU A 297 -25.40 0.44 10.15
C LEU A 297 -25.25 -1.00 10.63
N SER A 298 -26.25 -1.86 10.43
CA SER A 298 -26.14 -3.28 10.83
C SER A 298 -25.14 -4.01 9.92
N LYS A 299 -24.66 -5.19 10.34
CA LYS A 299 -23.77 -6.00 9.49
C LYS A 299 -24.52 -6.51 8.25
N GLU A 300 -25.80 -6.80 8.38
CA GLU A 300 -26.67 -7.24 7.29
C GLU A 300 -26.88 -6.11 6.28
N ASP A 301 -27.18 -4.89 6.75
CA ASP A 301 -27.33 -3.71 5.89
C ASP A 301 -26.02 -3.31 5.19
N ALA A 302 -24.86 -3.50 5.84
CA ALA A 302 -23.57 -3.27 5.20
C ALA A 302 -23.25 -4.29 4.10
N ILE A 303 -23.57 -5.57 4.33
CA ILE A 303 -23.48 -6.62 3.30
C ILE A 303 -24.47 -6.37 2.16
N LYS A 304 -25.68 -5.89 2.48
CA LYS A 304 -26.69 -5.48 1.51
C LYS A 304 -26.25 -4.26 0.69
N TRP A 305 -25.60 -3.27 1.32
CA TRP A 305 -25.01 -2.12 0.62
C TRP A 305 -23.89 -2.56 -0.34
N VAL A 306 -23.05 -3.51 0.06
CA VAL A 306 -22.04 -4.10 -0.84
C VAL A 306 -22.72 -4.73 -2.07
N ASP A 307 -23.77 -5.52 -1.86
CA ASP A 307 -24.48 -6.17 -2.97
C ASP A 307 -25.18 -5.13 -3.86
N GLU A 308 -26.13 -4.36 -3.31
CA GLU A 308 -27.03 -3.50 -4.07
C GLU A 308 -26.36 -2.23 -4.60
N VAL A 309 -25.44 -1.62 -3.84
CA VAL A 309 -24.79 -0.36 -4.21
C VAL A 309 -23.38 -0.60 -4.75
N TYR A 310 -22.54 -1.37 -4.05
CA TYR A 310 -21.14 -1.47 -4.46
C TYR A 310 -20.94 -2.31 -5.72
N ILE A 311 -21.57 -3.50 -5.79
CA ILE A 311 -21.42 -4.43 -6.91
C ILE A 311 -22.35 -4.06 -8.08
N HIS A 312 -23.65 -3.87 -7.82
CA HIS A 312 -24.64 -3.73 -8.91
C HIS A 312 -24.92 -2.29 -9.36
N ASN A 313 -24.65 -1.27 -8.52
CA ASN A 313 -24.95 0.14 -8.82
C ASN A 313 -23.81 1.08 -8.40
N THR A 314 -22.57 0.70 -8.73
CA THR A 314 -21.35 1.38 -8.25
C THR A 314 -21.41 2.89 -8.52
N PRO A 315 -21.29 3.75 -7.49
CA PRO A 315 -21.38 5.20 -7.66
C PRO A 315 -20.35 5.76 -8.65
N ALA A 316 -20.83 6.59 -9.58
CA ALA A 316 -19.97 7.39 -10.43
C ALA A 316 -19.00 8.23 -9.57
N SER A 317 -17.73 8.20 -9.92
CA SER A 317 -16.64 8.69 -9.08
C SER A 317 -15.69 9.56 -9.91
N GLU A 318 -15.11 10.57 -9.29
CA GLU A 318 -14.29 11.57 -10.00
C GLU A 318 -13.03 10.94 -10.59
N GLN A 319 -12.71 11.29 -11.84
CA GLN A 319 -11.45 10.91 -12.48
C GLN A 319 -10.31 11.73 -11.90
N GLN A 320 -9.24 11.05 -11.50
CA GLN A 320 -8.07 11.69 -10.89
C GLN A 320 -6.98 11.88 -11.97
N GLU A 321 -6.31 13.04 -11.94
CA GLU A 321 -5.15 13.30 -12.81
C GLU A 321 -3.89 12.66 -12.24
N THR A 322 -3.14 11.96 -13.09
CA THR A 322 -1.74 11.55 -12.87
C THR A 322 -0.86 12.25 -13.90
N VAL A 323 0.22 12.89 -13.44
CA VAL A 323 1.10 13.69 -14.29
C VAL A 323 2.48 13.04 -14.36
N ILE A 324 2.95 12.77 -15.57
CA ILE A 324 4.31 12.29 -15.86
C ILE A 324 5.03 13.39 -16.64
N LEU A 325 6.17 13.85 -16.13
CA LEU A 325 7.06 14.79 -16.84
C LEU A 325 8.31 14.05 -17.30
N LEU A 326 8.35 13.68 -18.58
CA LEU A 326 9.57 13.16 -19.20
C LEU A 326 10.58 14.29 -19.37
N LYS A 327 11.84 14.02 -19.01
CA LYS A 327 12.99 14.90 -19.23
C LYS A 327 13.86 14.32 -20.34
N ASN A 328 14.59 15.18 -21.04
CA ASN A 328 15.45 14.83 -22.18
C ASN A 328 14.70 14.20 -23.38
N SER A 329 13.39 14.42 -23.52
CA SER A 329 12.59 14.02 -24.69
C SER A 329 13.15 14.65 -25.97
N LEU A 330 13.74 13.85 -26.86
CA LEU A 330 14.28 14.34 -28.14
C LEU A 330 13.19 14.58 -29.19
N GLN A 331 12.04 13.93 -29.03
CA GLN A 331 10.87 13.98 -29.89
C GLN A 331 9.59 13.91 -29.05
N LYS A 332 8.44 14.18 -29.67
CA LYS A 332 7.14 14.01 -29.00
C LYS A 332 6.88 12.50 -28.77
N PRO A 333 6.66 12.05 -27.53
CA PRO A 333 6.35 10.65 -27.24
C PRO A 333 5.02 10.22 -27.83
N THR A 334 4.88 8.91 -28.01
CA THR A 334 3.57 8.25 -28.17
C THR A 334 3.14 7.63 -26.84
N VAL A 335 1.84 7.70 -26.52
CA VAL A 335 1.26 7.00 -25.37
C VAL A 335 0.23 6.01 -25.90
N ASN A 336 0.45 4.72 -25.66
CA ASN A 336 -0.43 3.64 -26.08
C ASN A 336 -1.11 3.02 -24.85
N ILE A 337 -2.44 3.18 -24.74
CA ILE A 337 -3.22 2.53 -23.67
C ILE A 337 -3.44 1.07 -24.06
N LEU A 338 -3.00 0.15 -23.18
CA LEU A 338 -3.12 -1.29 -23.36
C LEU A 338 -4.45 -1.81 -22.79
N SER A 339 -4.82 -1.30 -21.62
CA SER A 339 -6.10 -1.58 -20.96
C SER A 339 -6.46 -0.48 -19.97
N SER A 340 -7.76 -0.33 -19.67
CA SER A 340 -8.29 0.53 -18.62
C SER A 340 -9.54 -0.13 -18.03
N SER A 341 -9.73 -0.05 -16.71
CA SER A 341 -11.01 -0.37 -16.07
C SER A 341 -11.97 0.83 -16.02
N ASP A 342 -11.47 2.05 -16.19
CA ASP A 342 -12.30 3.25 -16.34
C ASP A 342 -12.79 3.33 -17.79
N SER A 343 -14.08 3.00 -17.99
CA SER A 343 -14.77 3.07 -19.28
C SER A 343 -14.99 4.50 -19.80
N ASN A 344 -14.82 5.51 -18.94
CA ASN A 344 -14.93 6.92 -19.27
C ASN A 344 -13.56 7.60 -19.39
N MET A 345 -12.45 6.84 -19.33
CA MET A 345 -11.09 7.37 -19.44
C MET A 345 -10.93 8.23 -20.69
N LYS A 346 -10.39 9.44 -20.50
CA LYS A 346 -10.10 10.36 -21.60
C LYS A 346 -8.76 10.00 -22.26
N PRO A 347 -8.57 10.27 -23.57
CA PRO A 347 -7.27 10.13 -24.21
C PRO A 347 -6.19 10.93 -23.48
N PRO A 348 -4.95 10.39 -23.34
CA PRO A 348 -3.84 11.10 -22.71
C PRO A 348 -3.57 12.48 -23.32
N VAL A 349 -3.39 13.50 -22.48
CA VAL A 349 -2.95 14.83 -22.93
C VAL A 349 -1.43 14.84 -22.98
N ILE A 350 -0.84 15.18 -24.13
CA ILE A 350 0.61 15.14 -24.38
C ILE A 350 1.11 16.51 -24.84
N GLU A 351 1.77 17.22 -23.93
CA GLU A 351 2.34 18.56 -24.11
C GLU A 351 3.87 18.45 -24.25
N TYR A 352 4.39 18.47 -25.48
CA TYR A 352 5.82 18.41 -25.78
C TYR A 352 6.41 19.81 -26.00
N ASN A 353 7.54 20.11 -25.35
CA ASN A 353 8.31 21.32 -25.54
C ASN A 353 9.72 20.99 -26.07
N ALA A 354 9.95 21.30 -27.35
CA ALA A 354 11.21 21.03 -28.03
C ALA A 354 12.39 21.90 -27.53
N THR A 355 12.11 23.08 -26.98
CA THR A 355 13.14 24.00 -26.46
C THR A 355 13.72 23.48 -25.15
N THR A 356 12.87 22.99 -24.24
CA THR A 356 13.29 22.43 -22.95
C THR A 356 13.56 20.92 -23.01
N LYS A 357 13.23 20.24 -24.11
CA LYS A 357 13.28 18.78 -24.27
C LYS A 357 12.52 18.05 -23.17
N THR A 358 11.30 18.49 -22.92
CA THR A 358 10.42 17.92 -21.88
C THR A 358 9.05 17.59 -22.45
N THR A 359 8.43 16.53 -21.95
CA THR A 359 7.02 16.22 -22.26
C THR A 359 6.22 16.05 -20.98
N THR A 360 5.17 16.85 -20.82
CA THR A 360 4.13 16.58 -19.81
C THR A 360 3.07 15.67 -20.41
N ILE A 361 2.79 14.55 -19.72
CA ILE A 361 1.75 13.59 -20.06
C ILE A 361 0.77 13.55 -18.89
N LYS A 362 -0.53 13.75 -19.17
CA LYS A 362 -1.61 13.68 -18.18
C LYS A 362 -2.52 12.49 -18.48
N ILE A 363 -2.71 11.63 -17.49
CA ILE A 363 -3.65 10.51 -17.51
C ILE A 363 -4.80 10.86 -16.56
N ILE A 364 -6.03 10.89 -17.08
CA ILE A 364 -7.24 11.24 -16.31
C ILE A 364 -8.11 9.99 -16.24
N THR A 365 -8.17 9.35 -15.07
CA THR A 365 -8.80 8.04 -14.88
C THR A 365 -9.24 7.81 -13.42
N ASN A 366 -10.19 6.91 -13.17
CA ASN A 366 -10.47 6.31 -11.86
C ASN A 366 -10.58 4.78 -12.01
N GLY A 367 -9.46 4.08 -11.86
CA GLY A 367 -9.37 2.65 -12.17
C GLY A 367 -7.95 2.12 -12.14
N ASN A 368 -7.75 0.91 -12.68
CA ASN A 368 -6.46 0.51 -13.20
C ASN A 368 -6.33 0.94 -14.68
N VAL A 369 -5.13 1.30 -15.10
CA VAL A 369 -4.77 1.54 -16.50
C VAL A 369 -3.33 1.09 -16.74
N ASP A 370 -3.15 0.29 -17.79
CA ASP A 370 -1.84 -0.14 -18.27
C ASP A 370 -1.53 0.59 -19.58
N PHE A 371 -0.35 1.19 -19.68
CA PHE A 371 0.04 1.95 -20.88
C PHE A 371 1.55 2.00 -21.09
N ASN A 372 1.96 2.14 -22.35
CA ASN A 372 3.35 2.35 -22.74
C ASN A 372 3.54 3.79 -23.20
N ILE A 373 4.66 4.40 -22.83
CA ILE A 373 5.15 5.67 -23.36
C ILE A 373 6.43 5.39 -24.15
N ASN A 374 6.42 5.59 -25.47
CA ASN A 374 7.60 5.37 -26.32
C ASN A 374 8.19 6.73 -26.76
N TYR A 375 9.51 6.90 -26.64
CA TYR A 375 10.20 8.18 -26.93
C TYR A 375 11.67 8.03 -27.37
#